data_AF-A0A556PBW1-F1
#
_entry.id   AF-A0A556PBW1-F1
#
_cell.length_a   1.000
_cell.length_b   1.000
_cell.length_c   1.000
_cell.angle_alpha   90.00
_cell.angle_beta   90.00
_cell.angle_gamma   90.00
#
_symmetry.space_group_name_H-M   'P 1'
#
loop_
_entity.id
_entity.type
_entity.pdbx_description
1 polymer ?
#
loop_
_entity_poly.entity_id
_entity_poly.type
_entity_poly.pdbx_seq_one_letter_code
_entity_poly.pdbx_strand_id
1 'polypeptide(L)'
;MESKIEYYENQSYKFDPLEHFTIRIEEMKKQSSYGKMVASKWMDIYEQILTNEGYPVVHPIGQETFSLYAEFPTGVFEYALDIDGATEFIKENNIEPLKISPKEIIQAVDTGNINRDPNLIKPNHKNPIMILQSKYLTDNHPYCINGNHRIFEAERNNDKEIEVYLFSELKFDPFFYDTFSKAIYFFEIDYWNVILDKRYLLNNENEAFAYRL
;
A
#
# COMPACT_ATOMS: atom_id res chain seq x y z
N MET A 1 22.36 5.04 -0.32
CA MET A 1 21.33 6.08 -0.40
C MET A 1 20.86 6.30 1.02
N GLU A 2 20.90 7.53 1.53
CA GLU A 2 20.31 7.82 2.84
C GLU A 2 18.81 7.53 2.78
N SER A 3 18.27 6.93 3.84
CA SER A 3 16.84 6.63 3.92
C SER A 3 16.06 7.94 3.86
N LYS A 4 15.08 8.04 2.95
CA LYS A 4 14.16 9.17 2.86
C LYS A 4 12.99 9.06 3.85
N ILE A 5 12.99 8.05 4.72
CA ILE A 5 11.84 7.74 5.59
C ILE A 5 11.45 8.93 6.48
N GLU A 6 12.42 9.56 7.14
CA GLU A 6 12.17 10.74 8.00
C GLU A 6 11.62 11.93 7.18
N TYR A 7 12.08 12.09 5.94
CA TYR A 7 11.51 13.09 5.05
C TYR A 7 10.05 12.77 4.71
N TYR A 8 9.75 11.52 4.33
CA TYR A 8 8.40 11.11 3.95
C TYR A 8 7.42 11.17 5.11
N GLU A 9 7.82 10.69 6.30
CA GLU A 9 7.08 10.86 7.55
C GLU A 9 6.73 12.33 7.77
N ASN A 10 7.71 13.24 7.71
CA ASN A 10 7.46 14.66 7.91
C ASN A 10 6.59 15.32 6.82
N GLN A 11 6.62 14.80 5.60
CA GLN A 11 5.76 15.30 4.52
C GLN A 11 4.34 14.76 4.59
N SER A 12 4.11 13.53 5.09
CA SER A 12 2.76 12.97 5.18
C SER A 12 1.85 13.77 6.10
N TYR A 13 2.40 14.33 7.17
CA TYR A 13 1.67 15.27 8.05
C TYR A 13 1.15 16.54 7.35
N LYS A 14 1.68 16.87 6.17
CA LYS A 14 1.30 18.07 5.41
C LYS A 14 0.37 17.76 4.25
N PHE A 15 0.11 16.49 3.97
CA PHE A 15 -0.77 16.10 2.89
C PHE A 15 -2.20 16.50 3.23
N ASP A 16 -2.88 17.13 2.27
CA ASP A 16 -4.28 17.51 2.37
C ASP A 16 -5.11 16.55 1.47
N PRO A 17 -5.84 15.60 2.06
CA PRO A 17 -6.70 14.71 1.29
C PRO A 17 -7.76 15.47 0.50
N LEU A 18 -8.35 16.54 1.02
CA LEU A 18 -9.38 17.31 0.31
C LEU A 18 -8.80 17.92 -0.97
N GLU A 19 -7.62 18.54 -0.86
CA GLU A 19 -6.93 19.12 -2.01
C GLU A 19 -6.63 18.04 -3.06
N HIS A 20 -6.11 16.89 -2.62
CA HIS A 20 -5.81 15.76 -3.51
C HIS A 20 -7.05 15.28 -4.27
N PHE A 21 -8.14 14.96 -3.55
CA PHE A 21 -9.40 14.54 -4.16
C PHE A 21 -9.94 15.61 -5.11
N THR A 22 -9.95 16.87 -4.70
CA THR A 22 -10.47 17.99 -5.51
C THR A 22 -9.75 18.11 -6.85
N ILE A 23 -8.41 18.12 -6.84
CA ILE A 23 -7.61 18.26 -8.06
C ILE A 23 -7.87 17.08 -9.00
N ARG A 24 -7.80 15.86 -8.49
CA ARG A 24 -8.00 14.63 -9.28
C ARG A 24 -9.43 14.52 -9.83
N ILE A 25 -10.45 14.87 -9.05
CA ILE A 25 -11.86 14.89 -9.48
C ILE A 25 -12.06 15.86 -10.65
N GLU A 26 -11.48 17.05 -10.59
CA GLU A 26 -11.59 18.04 -11.67
C GLU A 26 -10.89 17.60 -12.95
N GLU A 27 -9.80 16.85 -12.85
CA GLU A 27 -9.14 16.22 -13.99
C GLU A 27 -10.02 15.12 -14.61
N MET A 28 -10.57 14.21 -13.79
CA MET A 28 -11.45 13.14 -14.25
C MET A 28 -12.71 13.68 -14.95
N LYS A 29 -13.33 14.74 -14.41
CA LYS A 29 -14.52 15.38 -15.01
C LYS A 29 -14.27 15.94 -16.41
N LYS A 30 -13.05 16.41 -16.69
CA LYS A 30 -12.68 16.97 -17.99
C LYS A 30 -12.44 15.91 -19.05
N GLN A 31 -12.13 14.67 -18.62
CA GLN A 31 -11.68 13.62 -19.51
C GLN A 31 -12.82 13.01 -20.34
N SER A 32 -13.94 12.63 -19.71
CA SER A 32 -15.06 11.97 -20.42
C SER A 32 -16.36 12.00 -19.62
N SER A 33 -17.48 11.61 -20.25
CA SER A 33 -18.76 11.42 -19.54
C SER A 33 -18.67 10.36 -18.44
N TYR A 34 -17.95 9.27 -18.71
CA TYR A 34 -17.62 8.25 -17.71
C TYR A 34 -16.80 8.85 -16.56
N GLY A 35 -15.76 9.62 -16.88
CA GLY A 35 -14.94 10.32 -15.88
C GLY A 35 -15.76 11.24 -14.97
N LYS A 36 -16.72 11.99 -15.52
CA LYS A 36 -17.66 12.81 -14.72
C LYS A 36 -18.49 11.97 -13.75
N MET A 37 -18.97 10.82 -14.21
CA MET A 37 -19.80 9.92 -13.40
C MET A 37 -18.99 9.36 -12.22
N VAL A 38 -17.81 8.79 -12.49
CA VAL A 38 -16.91 8.24 -11.45
C VAL A 38 -16.44 9.34 -10.50
N ALA A 39 -16.05 10.51 -11.01
CA ALA A 39 -15.61 11.64 -10.19
C ALA A 39 -16.71 12.16 -9.25
N SER A 40 -17.96 12.16 -9.71
CA SER A 40 -19.09 12.54 -8.85
C SER A 40 -19.28 11.54 -7.70
N LYS A 41 -19.05 10.24 -7.94
CA LYS A 41 -19.11 9.23 -6.88
C LYS A 41 -17.98 9.32 -5.87
N TRP A 42 -16.77 9.62 -6.32
CA TRP A 42 -15.69 9.89 -5.38
C TRP A 42 -15.92 11.16 -4.56
N MET A 43 -16.57 12.18 -5.12
CA MET A 43 -17.01 13.34 -4.35
C MET A 43 -18.03 12.94 -3.28
N ASP A 44 -19.06 12.16 -3.65
CA ASP A 44 -20.08 11.65 -2.71
C ASP A 44 -19.42 10.88 -1.55
N ILE A 45 -18.47 9.97 -1.86
CA ILE A 45 -17.70 9.20 -0.86
C ILE A 45 -16.91 10.12 0.05
N TYR A 46 -16.20 11.09 -0.54
CA TYR A 46 -15.38 12.01 0.25
C TYR A 46 -16.26 12.79 1.24
N GLU A 47 -17.33 13.41 0.75
CA GLU A 47 -18.21 14.25 1.56
C GLU A 47 -18.94 13.48 2.66
N GLN A 48 -19.36 12.24 2.38
CA GLN A 48 -20.20 11.46 3.30
C GLN A 48 -19.40 10.59 4.27
N ILE A 49 -18.27 10.06 3.82
CA ILE A 49 -17.47 9.07 4.56
C ILE A 49 -16.19 9.73 5.07
N LEU A 50 -15.36 10.22 4.14
CA LEU A 50 -13.97 10.60 4.46
C LEU A 50 -13.84 11.91 5.25
N THR A 51 -14.80 12.83 5.17
CA THR A 51 -14.81 14.06 5.99
C THR A 51 -14.87 13.81 7.49
N ASN A 52 -15.39 12.63 7.89
CA ASN A 52 -15.50 12.23 9.29
C ASN A 52 -14.29 11.39 9.76
N GLU A 53 -13.39 11.03 8.86
CA GLU A 53 -12.19 10.24 9.15
C GLU A 53 -11.01 11.15 9.54
N GLY A 54 -10.14 10.67 10.41
CA GLY A 54 -8.95 11.39 10.84
C GLY A 54 -7.78 11.16 9.88
N TYR A 55 -7.13 12.25 9.45
CA TYR A 55 -5.84 12.19 8.75
C TYR A 55 -4.89 13.27 9.32
N PRO A 56 -3.59 12.97 9.56
CA PRO A 56 -2.92 11.68 9.39
C PRO A 56 -3.45 10.59 10.33
N VAL A 57 -3.26 9.33 9.93
CA VAL A 57 -3.73 8.17 10.68
C VAL A 57 -2.97 8.02 12.00
N VAL A 58 -3.69 7.70 13.07
CA VAL A 58 -3.09 7.39 14.37
C VAL A 58 -2.89 5.89 14.47
N HIS A 59 -1.62 5.47 14.45
CA HIS A 59 -1.27 4.07 14.59
C HIS A 59 -1.65 3.54 15.99
N PRO A 60 -2.24 2.33 16.06
CA PRO A 60 -2.70 1.73 17.31
C PRO A 60 -1.52 1.32 18.19
N ILE A 61 -1.63 1.59 19.49
CA ILE A 61 -0.61 1.13 20.45
C ILE A 61 -0.77 -0.38 20.66
N GLY A 62 0.30 -1.14 20.41
CA GLY A 62 0.36 -2.58 20.69
C GLY A 62 -0.05 -3.49 19.54
N GLN A 63 -0.33 -2.94 18.36
CA GLN A 63 -0.57 -3.66 17.12
C GLN A 63 0.54 -3.33 16.12
N GLU A 64 0.99 -4.33 15.37
CA GLU A 64 2.03 -4.17 14.36
C GLU A 64 1.41 -3.58 13.08
N THR A 65 1.78 -2.34 12.79
CA THR A 65 1.41 -1.65 11.56
C THR A 65 2.63 -1.26 10.75
N PHE A 66 2.47 -1.14 9.43
CA PHE A 66 3.52 -0.71 8.51
C PHE A 66 3.09 0.55 7.75
N SER A 67 3.96 1.55 7.69
CA SER A 67 3.74 2.78 6.93
C SER A 67 4.40 2.68 5.56
N LEU A 68 3.60 2.75 4.50
CA LEU A 68 4.07 2.80 3.13
C LEU A 68 3.77 4.16 2.52
N TYR A 69 4.79 4.86 2.04
CA TYR A 69 4.64 6.22 1.52
C TYR A 69 4.57 6.24 -0.01
N ALA A 70 3.64 7.04 -0.55
CA ALA A 70 3.58 7.34 -1.98
C ALA A 70 3.67 8.85 -2.22
N GLU A 71 4.35 9.22 -3.31
CA GLU A 71 4.45 10.60 -3.75
C GLU A 71 3.39 10.90 -4.81
N PHE A 72 2.58 11.92 -4.55
CA PHE A 72 1.64 12.50 -5.49
C PHE A 72 2.06 13.93 -5.84
N PRO A 73 1.55 14.50 -6.95
CA PRO A 73 1.75 15.93 -7.25
C PRO A 73 1.28 16.86 -6.11
N THR A 74 0.34 16.40 -5.28
CA THR A 74 -0.25 17.15 -4.16
C THR A 74 0.45 16.88 -2.82
N GLY A 75 1.50 16.06 -2.79
CA GLY A 75 2.26 15.77 -1.58
C GLY A 75 2.52 14.28 -1.36
N VAL A 76 3.06 13.95 -0.18
CA VAL A 76 3.38 12.57 0.20
C VAL A 76 2.22 12.02 1.01
N PHE A 77 1.62 10.92 0.60
CA PHE A 77 0.58 10.23 1.37
C PHE A 77 1.16 9.00 2.07
N GLU A 78 0.61 8.68 3.22
CA GLU A 78 0.95 7.49 4.00
C GLU A 78 -0.19 6.50 3.94
N TYR A 79 0.11 5.30 3.46
CA TYR A 79 -0.75 4.13 3.59
C TYR A 79 -0.37 3.37 4.85
N ALA A 80 -1.26 3.31 5.82
CA ALA A 80 -1.10 2.45 6.99
C ALA A 80 -1.62 1.04 6.69
N LEU A 81 -0.76 0.05 6.88
CA LEU A 81 -1.06 -1.36 6.71
C LEU A 81 -1.08 -2.07 8.07
N ASP A 82 -2.11 -2.87 8.31
CA ASP A 82 -2.27 -3.75 9.46
C ASP A 82 -1.55 -5.09 9.22
N ILE A 83 -0.38 -5.26 9.83
CA ILE A 83 0.45 -6.45 9.64
C ILE A 83 -0.07 -7.62 10.48
N ASP A 84 -0.62 -7.34 11.66
CA ASP A 84 -1.26 -8.37 12.49
C ASP A 84 -2.51 -8.91 11.78
N GLY A 85 -3.38 -8.02 11.28
CA GLY A 85 -4.56 -8.37 10.48
C GLY A 85 -4.18 -9.10 9.18
N ALA A 86 -3.13 -8.69 8.48
CA ALA A 86 -2.61 -9.42 7.32
C ALA A 86 -2.14 -10.84 7.67
N THR A 87 -1.51 -11.00 8.84
CA THR A 87 -1.06 -12.30 9.35
C THR A 87 -2.26 -13.20 9.69
N GLU A 88 -3.32 -12.66 10.26
CA GLU A 88 -4.57 -13.37 10.51
C GLU A 88 -5.24 -13.77 9.20
N PHE A 89 -5.34 -12.84 8.24
CA PHE A 89 -5.92 -13.09 6.92
C PHE A 89 -5.23 -14.25 6.19
N ILE A 90 -3.89 -14.32 6.21
CA ILE A 90 -3.11 -15.44 5.66
C ILE A 90 -3.55 -16.78 6.27
N LYS A 91 -3.70 -16.83 7.60
CA LYS A 91 -4.07 -18.06 8.33
C LYS A 91 -5.50 -18.46 8.04
N GLU A 92 -6.44 -17.53 8.13
CA GLU A 92 -7.88 -17.78 7.93
C GLU A 92 -8.18 -18.29 6.52
N ASN A 93 -7.44 -17.78 5.53
CA ASN A 93 -7.63 -18.16 4.13
C ASN A 93 -6.72 -19.32 3.68
N ASN A 94 -5.91 -19.88 4.59
CA ASN A 94 -4.92 -20.93 4.29
C ASN A 94 -4.06 -20.58 3.06
N ILE A 95 -3.57 -19.34 3.02
CA ILE A 95 -2.68 -18.92 1.94
C ILE A 95 -1.36 -19.66 2.13
N GLU A 96 -0.87 -20.31 1.09
CA GLU A 96 0.41 -21.01 1.12
C GLU A 96 1.56 -20.06 0.77
N PRO A 97 2.70 -20.12 1.48
CA PRO A 97 3.87 -19.33 1.13
C PRO A 97 4.52 -19.84 -0.16
N LEU A 98 5.16 -18.92 -0.88
CA LEU A 98 6.06 -19.25 -1.98
C LEU A 98 7.45 -19.54 -1.42
N LYS A 99 8.07 -20.63 -1.89
CA LYS A 99 9.49 -20.90 -1.66
C LYS A 99 10.28 -20.31 -2.80
N ILE A 100 11.09 -19.30 -2.50
CA ILE A 100 11.84 -18.53 -3.50
C ILE A 100 13.27 -18.29 -3.03
N SER A 101 14.20 -18.07 -3.96
CA SER A 101 15.56 -17.70 -3.59
C SER A 101 15.59 -16.28 -3.00
N PRO A 102 16.26 -16.04 -1.85
CA PRO A 102 16.43 -14.70 -1.30
C PRO A 102 17.02 -13.71 -2.30
N LYS A 103 17.90 -14.17 -3.19
CA LYS A 103 18.51 -13.36 -4.24
C LYS A 103 17.49 -12.79 -5.24
N GLU A 104 16.38 -13.49 -5.49
CA GLU A 104 15.34 -13.05 -6.42
C GLU A 104 14.44 -11.95 -5.83
N ILE A 105 14.40 -11.86 -4.50
CA ILE A 105 13.53 -10.93 -3.76
C ILE A 105 14.30 -9.88 -2.95
N ILE A 106 15.64 -9.90 -2.99
CA ILE A 106 16.48 -8.95 -2.23
C ILE A 106 16.19 -7.48 -2.60
N GLN A 107 15.76 -7.23 -3.83
CA GLN A 107 15.34 -5.91 -4.31
C GLN A 107 14.09 -5.37 -3.61
N ALA A 108 13.31 -6.22 -2.94
CA ALA A 108 12.17 -5.81 -2.13
C ALA A 108 12.59 -5.25 -0.77
N VAL A 109 13.84 -5.43 -0.37
CA VAL A 109 14.33 -5.02 0.94
C VAL A 109 14.61 -3.53 0.97
N ASP A 110 13.98 -2.83 1.91
CA ASP A 110 14.40 -1.47 2.23
C ASP A 110 15.67 -1.51 3.08
N THR A 111 16.82 -1.34 2.42
CA THR A 111 18.13 -1.33 3.07
C THR A 111 18.32 -0.21 4.09
N GLY A 112 17.53 0.86 4.00
CA GLY A 112 17.51 1.94 4.99
C GLY A 112 16.85 1.52 6.31
N ASN A 113 16.00 0.50 6.27
CA ASN A 113 15.26 -0.06 7.41
C ASN A 113 15.88 -1.38 7.93
N ILE A 114 17.13 -1.67 7.55
CA ILE A 114 17.89 -2.79 8.13
C ILE A 114 18.66 -2.26 9.35
N ASN A 115 18.21 -2.67 10.53
CA ASN A 115 19.01 -2.59 11.74
C ASN A 115 20.36 -3.33 11.58
N ARG A 116 21.46 -2.60 11.78
CA ARG A 116 22.81 -3.15 11.67
C ARG A 116 23.32 -3.77 12.97
N ASP A 117 22.60 -3.58 14.08
CA ASP A 117 22.93 -4.19 15.37
C ASP A 117 22.35 -5.62 15.44
N PRO A 118 23.19 -6.67 15.44
CA PRO A 118 22.74 -8.06 15.51
C PRO A 118 21.96 -8.38 16.79
N ASN A 119 22.15 -7.62 17.87
CA ASN A 119 21.44 -7.86 19.14
C ASN A 119 19.98 -7.39 19.10
N LEU A 120 19.63 -6.54 18.14
CA LEU A 120 18.27 -6.04 17.93
C LEU A 120 17.50 -6.87 16.89
N ILE A 121 18.21 -7.71 16.13
CA ILE A 121 17.60 -8.67 15.22
C ILE A 121 17.06 -9.82 16.07
N LYS A 122 15.73 -9.98 16.10
CA LYS A 122 15.07 -11.11 16.76
C LYS A 122 14.95 -12.27 15.77
N PRO A 123 15.81 -13.32 15.85
CA PRO A 123 15.81 -14.43 14.89
C PRO A 123 14.51 -15.24 14.89
N ASN A 124 13.68 -15.13 15.93
CA ASN A 124 12.44 -15.89 16.11
C ASN A 124 11.15 -15.06 15.94
N HIS A 125 11.16 -14.02 15.10
CA HIS A 125 9.90 -13.34 14.78
C HIS A 125 8.98 -14.30 14.01
N LYS A 126 7.82 -14.64 14.61
CA LYS A 126 6.85 -15.61 14.07
C LYS A 126 6.03 -15.06 12.91
N ASN A 127 6.05 -13.77 12.68
CA ASN A 127 5.22 -13.15 11.64
C ASN A 127 5.77 -13.53 10.27
N PRO A 128 4.95 -13.77 9.25
CA PRO A 128 5.43 -14.22 7.94
C PRO A 128 6.23 -13.12 7.22
N ILE A 129 7.05 -13.49 6.22
CA ILE A 129 7.66 -12.49 5.34
C ILE A 129 6.61 -12.09 4.30
N MET A 130 6.30 -10.80 4.22
CA MET A 130 5.27 -10.28 3.33
C MET A 130 5.88 -9.28 2.35
N ILE A 131 5.58 -9.47 1.07
CA ILE A 131 5.99 -8.61 -0.02
C ILE A 131 4.75 -8.14 -0.77
N LEU A 132 4.64 -6.83 -0.95
CA LEU A 132 3.60 -6.21 -1.75
C LEU A 132 4.19 -5.79 -3.10
N GLN A 133 3.48 -6.05 -4.19
CA GLN A 133 3.82 -5.52 -5.51
C GLN A 133 2.55 -5.01 -6.21
N SER A 134 2.48 -3.70 -6.38
CA SER A 134 1.34 -3.02 -7.00
C SER A 134 1.83 -1.91 -7.91
N LYS A 135 1.31 -1.87 -9.13
CA LYS A 135 1.46 -0.77 -10.07
C LYS A 135 1.03 0.56 -9.47
N TYR A 136 -0.02 0.59 -8.66
CA TYR A 136 -0.61 1.82 -8.12
C TYR A 136 -0.01 2.25 -6.79
N LEU A 137 0.54 1.31 -6.02
CA LEU A 137 1.07 1.58 -4.69
C LEU A 137 2.60 1.54 -4.61
N THR A 138 3.26 0.69 -5.40
CA THR A 138 4.72 0.49 -5.37
C THR A 138 5.38 0.65 -6.75
N ASP A 139 4.70 1.27 -7.71
CA ASP A 139 5.13 1.37 -9.12
C ASP A 139 5.58 0.01 -9.69
N ASN A 140 4.85 -1.05 -9.32
CA ASN A 140 5.13 -2.43 -9.68
C ASN A 140 6.51 -2.95 -9.23
N HIS A 141 7.20 -2.27 -8.31
CA HIS A 141 8.37 -2.79 -7.63
C HIS A 141 7.92 -3.63 -6.43
N PRO A 142 8.52 -4.80 -6.17
CA PRO A 142 8.24 -5.54 -4.95
C PRO A 142 8.77 -4.74 -3.76
N TYR A 143 8.00 -4.71 -2.68
CA TYR A 143 8.33 -3.96 -1.47
C TYR A 143 8.01 -4.81 -0.25
N CYS A 144 9.00 -5.04 0.62
CA CYS A 144 8.83 -5.85 1.82
C CYS A 144 8.20 -5.03 2.93
N ILE A 145 6.95 -5.36 3.26
CA ILE A 145 6.16 -4.72 4.32
C ILE A 145 6.30 -5.45 5.66
N ASN A 146 6.81 -6.68 5.65
CA ASN A 146 7.18 -7.42 6.87
C ASN A 146 8.30 -8.42 6.59
N GLY A 147 9.31 -8.46 7.47
CA GLY A 147 10.41 -9.43 7.40
C GLY A 147 11.65 -8.99 6.64
N ASN A 148 11.85 -7.67 6.41
CA ASN A 148 13.02 -7.08 5.74
C ASN A 148 14.35 -7.74 6.14
N HIS A 149 14.57 -7.84 7.45
CA HIS A 149 15.76 -8.45 8.04
C HIS A 149 15.99 -9.90 7.62
N ARG A 150 14.94 -10.71 7.56
CA ARG A 150 15.05 -12.14 7.27
C ARG A 150 15.39 -12.39 5.82
N ILE A 151 14.87 -11.58 4.90
CA ILE A 151 15.28 -11.63 3.49
C ILE A 151 16.77 -11.28 3.36
N PHE A 152 17.19 -10.19 4.00
CA PHE A 152 18.57 -9.73 3.95
C PHE A 152 19.55 -10.76 4.54
N GLU A 153 19.23 -11.35 5.70
CA GLU A 153 20.08 -12.36 6.33
C GLU A 153 20.15 -13.65 5.51
N ALA A 154 19.02 -14.11 4.96
CA ALA A 154 18.98 -15.30 4.13
C ALA A 154 19.81 -15.13 2.85
N GLU A 155 19.78 -13.94 2.23
CA GLU A 155 20.64 -13.62 1.08
C GLU A 155 22.12 -13.64 1.48
N ARG A 156 22.48 -12.99 2.60
CA ARG A 156 23.87 -12.95 3.11
C ARG A 156 24.40 -14.35 3.42
N ASN A 157 23.56 -15.24 3.93
CA ASN A 157 23.91 -16.61 4.27
C ASN A 157 23.94 -17.55 3.06
N ASN A 158 23.55 -17.08 1.86
CA ASN A 158 23.37 -17.89 0.66
C ASN A 158 22.36 -19.03 0.85
N ASP A 159 21.29 -18.76 1.60
CA ASP A 159 20.19 -19.70 1.74
C ASP A 159 19.56 -19.97 0.37
N LYS A 160 19.20 -21.23 0.11
CA LYS A 160 18.66 -21.63 -1.20
C LYS A 160 17.24 -21.15 -1.40
N GLU A 161 16.43 -21.20 -0.35
CA GLU A 161 15.02 -20.92 -0.36
C GLU A 161 14.60 -20.25 0.95
N ILE A 162 13.61 -19.36 0.86
CA ILE A 162 12.90 -18.78 1.99
C ILE A 162 11.41 -18.73 1.68
N GLU A 163 10.58 -18.84 2.71
CA GLU A 163 9.12 -18.77 2.60
C GLU A 163 8.64 -17.32 2.66
N VAL A 164 7.95 -16.88 1.60
CA VAL A 164 7.41 -15.52 1.49
C VAL A 164 5.97 -15.52 0.98
N TYR A 165 5.22 -14.50 1.38
CA TYR A 165 3.88 -14.23 0.88
C TYR A 165 3.93 -13.03 -0.05
N LEU A 166 3.58 -13.24 -1.31
CA LEU A 166 3.56 -12.20 -2.34
C LEU A 166 2.12 -11.78 -2.62
N PHE A 167 1.83 -10.50 -2.36
CA PHE A 167 0.52 -9.90 -2.60
C PHE A 167 0.59 -8.94 -3.77
N SER A 168 -0.10 -9.31 -4.85
CA SER A 168 -0.32 -8.46 -6.03
C SER A 168 -1.58 -7.62 -5.86
N GLU A 169 -1.85 -6.73 -6.81
CA GLU A 169 -3.04 -5.85 -6.86
C GLU A 169 -4.31 -6.47 -6.27
N LEU A 170 -5.01 -5.70 -5.44
CA LEU A 170 -6.26 -6.05 -4.75
C LEU A 170 -6.17 -7.22 -3.76
N LYS A 171 -5.12 -8.04 -3.75
CA LYS A 171 -4.98 -9.16 -2.79
C LYS A 171 -4.64 -8.69 -1.37
N PHE A 172 -4.21 -7.45 -1.23
CA PHE A 172 -3.85 -6.82 0.04
C PHE A 172 -4.88 -5.77 0.48
N ASP A 173 -6.04 -5.67 -0.19
CA ASP A 173 -7.11 -4.76 0.22
C ASP A 173 -7.62 -4.94 1.66
N PRO A 174 -7.51 -6.12 2.32
CA PRO A 174 -7.86 -6.26 3.73
C PRO A 174 -6.78 -5.74 4.66
N PHE A 175 -5.60 -5.37 4.14
CA PHE A 175 -4.46 -4.98 4.95
C PHE A 175 -4.46 -3.49 5.25
N PHE A 176 -5.29 -2.68 4.59
CA PHE A 176 -5.40 -1.26 4.93
C PHE A 176 -5.98 -1.11 6.33
N TYR A 177 -5.22 -0.47 7.20
CA TYR A 177 -5.61 -0.26 8.59
C TYR A 177 -6.75 0.75 8.71
N ASP A 178 -6.74 1.79 7.88
CA ASP A 178 -7.72 2.89 7.93
C ASP A 178 -8.47 3.10 6.60
N THR A 179 -9.61 3.78 6.72
CA THR A 179 -10.51 4.09 5.61
C THR A 179 -9.84 4.96 4.55
N PHE A 180 -8.99 5.93 4.92
CA PHE A 180 -8.32 6.82 3.98
C PHE A 180 -7.31 6.07 3.12
N SER A 181 -6.48 5.21 3.71
CA SER A 181 -5.51 4.39 2.98
C SER A 181 -6.19 3.53 1.92
N LYS A 182 -7.29 2.87 2.27
CA LYS A 182 -8.08 2.08 1.33
C LYS A 182 -8.72 2.94 0.24
N ALA A 183 -9.31 4.07 0.63
CA ALA A 183 -9.99 4.97 -0.29
C ALA A 183 -9.02 5.60 -1.29
N ILE A 184 -7.86 6.11 -0.86
CA ILE A 184 -6.85 6.70 -1.76
C ILE A 184 -6.32 5.66 -2.75
N TYR A 185 -6.08 4.41 -2.31
CA TYR A 185 -5.62 3.35 -3.20
C TYR A 185 -6.64 3.07 -4.33
N PHE A 186 -7.92 2.91 -3.96
CA PHE A 186 -8.99 2.69 -4.92
C PHE A 186 -9.27 3.93 -5.80
N PHE A 187 -9.15 5.13 -5.22
CA PHE A 187 -9.33 6.38 -5.94
C PHE A 187 -8.28 6.57 -7.03
N GLU A 188 -7.00 6.32 -6.72
CA GLU A 188 -5.94 6.44 -7.72
C GLU A 188 -6.07 5.39 -8.83
N ILE A 189 -6.57 4.17 -8.54
CA ILE A 189 -6.89 3.18 -9.59
C ILE A 189 -7.97 3.72 -10.53
N ASP A 190 -9.09 4.21 -9.98
CA ASP A 190 -10.19 4.77 -10.77
C ASP A 190 -9.75 6.01 -11.56
N TYR A 191 -8.97 6.89 -10.93
CA TYR A 191 -8.38 8.07 -11.57
C TYR A 191 -7.57 7.67 -12.81
N TRP A 192 -6.60 6.77 -12.65
CA TRP A 192 -5.75 6.35 -13.76
C TRP A 192 -6.53 5.60 -14.84
N ASN A 193 -7.56 4.84 -14.46
CA ASN A 193 -8.44 4.18 -15.41
C ASN A 193 -9.21 5.21 -16.27
N VAL A 194 -9.69 6.30 -15.66
CA VAL A 194 -10.33 7.41 -16.37
C VAL A 194 -9.34 8.14 -17.28
N ILE A 195 -8.19 8.57 -16.75
CA ILE A 195 -7.22 9.41 -17.49
C ILE A 195 -6.61 8.66 -18.68
N LEU A 196 -6.27 7.38 -18.52
CA LEU A 196 -5.66 6.60 -19.59
C LEU A 196 -6.68 6.01 -20.56
N ASP A 197 -7.98 6.15 -20.28
CA ASP A 197 -9.06 5.43 -20.97
C ASP A 197 -8.78 3.92 -21.04
N LYS A 198 -8.24 3.38 -19.95
CA LYS A 198 -7.89 1.97 -19.81
C LYS A 198 -8.63 1.41 -18.62
N ARG A 199 -9.30 0.28 -18.81
CA ARG A 199 -10.06 -0.38 -17.74
C ARG A 199 -9.19 -1.46 -17.09
N TYR A 200 -8.07 -1.05 -16.49
CA TYR A 200 -7.25 -2.01 -15.76
C TYR A 200 -8.02 -2.48 -14.52
N LEU A 201 -8.11 -3.80 -14.33
CA LEU A 201 -8.82 -4.45 -13.22
C LEU A 201 -10.35 -4.28 -13.23
N LEU A 202 -10.93 -3.66 -14.27
CA LEU A 202 -12.37 -3.45 -14.44
C LEU A 202 -12.86 -4.10 -15.74
N ASN A 203 -13.96 -4.84 -15.71
CA ASN A 203 -14.58 -5.43 -16.91
C ASN A 203 -15.67 -4.53 -17.51
N ASN A 204 -16.24 -3.59 -16.75
CA ASN A 204 -17.26 -2.64 -17.23
C ASN A 204 -17.28 -1.32 -16.41
N GLU A 205 -18.10 -0.34 -16.83
CA GLU A 205 -18.20 1.01 -16.21
C GLU A 205 -18.83 1.02 -14.82
N ASN A 206 -19.60 -0.01 -14.47
CA ASN A 206 -20.24 -0.13 -13.16
C ASN A 206 -19.31 -0.81 -12.13
N GLU A 207 -18.10 -1.21 -12.54
CA GLU A 207 -17.15 -1.91 -11.66
C GLU A 207 -16.12 -0.98 -11.01
N ALA A 208 -16.13 0.32 -11.33
CA ALA A 208 -15.27 1.33 -10.70
C ALA A 208 -15.30 1.17 -9.18
N PHE A 209 -14.15 1.35 -8.53
CA PHE A 209 -14.03 1.12 -7.10
C PHE A 209 -14.88 2.10 -6.27
N ALA A 210 -15.19 3.28 -6.83
CA ALA A 210 -16.19 4.20 -6.29
C ALA A 210 -17.58 3.57 -6.04
N TYR A 211 -17.92 2.46 -6.69
CA TYR A 211 -19.20 1.77 -6.47
C TYR A 211 -19.11 0.64 -5.45
N ARG A 212 -17.93 0.41 -4.86
CA ARG A 212 -17.66 -0.68 -3.91
C ARG A 212 -17.45 -0.19 -2.48
N LEU A 213 -17.30 1.11 -2.28
CA LEU A 213 -17.12 1.78 -0.99
C LEU A 213 -18.44 2.37 -0.48
#